data_AF-A0A5S6Q0U9-F1
#
_entry.id   AF-A0A5S6Q0U9-F1
#
_cell.length_a   1.000
_cell.length_b   1.000
_cell.length_c   1.000
_cell.angle_alpha   90.00
_cell.angle_beta   90.00
_cell.angle_gamma   90.00
#
_symmetry.space_group_name_H-M   'P 1'
#
loop_
_entity.id
_entity.type
_entity.pdbx_description
1 polymer ?
#
loop_
_entity_poly.entity_id
_entity_poly.type
_entity_poly.pdbx_seq_one_letter_code
_entity_poly.pdbx_strand_id
1 'polypeptide(L)'
;MSGSITLTLYKGLVFCASLHFMEGAFTCPSDGLFPDPVTCDGFYSCAFGRAYLMRCPVGTLFNPEIGICDHAYDVSCIVTPSGTVYLKKTDVAILNASAKKLERTNASMNTASGETLSPSACYCPRLTSVQEVSEKTEGLGASTHELQLKGQKSRNNTFVRGCYFTNWSQYRPGDGKYLPENYEDGLCDYIFFAFASMKNTFEITNFEWNDLDILYPDIAKLKSRDSNLKTLLSIGGWTFGTQKFKRMASNPESRRIFVKSAVTYLRRYNFDGLDIDWEYPENEKDKNSMVMLFQDLMGGFARENVELRRPRLLLTAAVSASHSKIDTVYDVPKLAKLLDFVNLMSYDFHGSWDLTTGANSPLFAHSCGSCSSSSWSVAGAAAHWNARGMPRKKIMIGLPTYGRGWLLKNASMKSLGSPASGPSSALKYTGESGIASYYECCEMLSQGAERYWNNETKTPYLIKDDQWFSYDDEESFVHKTDWIMKEGYGGAFVWSLDMDDFAGVFCANDDGGKRYPLIRLLKALIDFS
;
A
#
# COMPACT_ATOMS: atom_id res chain seq x y z
N MET A 1 -40.06 -75.13 -18.50
CA MET A 1 -40.82 -74.87 -19.74
C MET A 1 -40.30 -73.57 -20.33
N SER A 2 -39.88 -73.61 -21.59
CA SER A 2 -39.54 -72.42 -22.38
C SER A 2 -40.82 -71.75 -22.88
N GLY A 3 -40.83 -70.42 -22.88
CA GLY A 3 -41.94 -69.61 -23.42
C GLY A 3 -41.41 -68.23 -23.77
N SER A 4 -41.43 -67.89 -25.05
CA SER A 4 -40.95 -66.60 -25.59
C SER A 4 -42.15 -65.80 -26.06
N ILE A 5 -42.22 -64.51 -25.70
CA ILE A 5 -43.10 -63.54 -26.35
C ILE A 5 -42.32 -62.25 -26.63
N THR A 6 -42.44 -61.80 -27.87
CA THR A 6 -41.78 -60.65 -28.51
C THR A 6 -42.49 -59.32 -28.19
N LEU A 7 -41.79 -58.19 -28.36
CA LEU A 7 -42.22 -56.87 -28.91
C LEU A 7 -41.35 -55.75 -28.29
N THR A 8 -41.02 -54.61 -28.91
CA THR A 8 -40.83 -54.21 -30.32
C THR A 8 -39.98 -52.93 -30.29
N LEU A 9 -39.04 -52.77 -31.23
CA LEU A 9 -38.22 -51.55 -31.35
C LEU A 9 -39.08 -50.33 -31.71
N TYR A 10 -38.93 -49.24 -30.94
CA TYR A 10 -39.18 -47.88 -31.43
C TYR A 10 -37.88 -47.08 -31.48
N LYS A 11 -37.73 -46.30 -32.55
CA LYS A 11 -36.50 -45.55 -32.86
C LYS A 11 -36.30 -44.38 -31.90
N GLY A 12 -35.02 -44.03 -31.72
CA GLY A 12 -34.56 -43.12 -30.69
C GLY A 12 -35.15 -41.71 -30.71
N LEU A 13 -35.27 -41.15 -29.51
CA LEU A 13 -34.96 -39.75 -29.30
C LEU A 13 -33.52 -39.66 -28.79
N VAL A 14 -32.73 -38.80 -29.43
CA VAL A 14 -31.45 -38.36 -28.89
C VAL A 14 -31.77 -37.50 -27.66
N PHE A 15 -31.50 -38.01 -26.47
CA PHE A 15 -31.39 -37.15 -25.29
C PHE A 15 -30.16 -36.28 -25.51
N CYS A 16 -30.40 -35.04 -25.94
CA CYS A 16 -29.38 -34.02 -26.02
C CYS A 16 -28.96 -33.72 -24.58
N ALA A 17 -27.86 -34.34 -24.13
CA ALA A 17 -27.21 -33.96 -22.90
C ALA A 17 -26.82 -32.48 -23.07
N SER A 18 -27.44 -31.61 -22.30
CA SER A 18 -27.13 -30.19 -22.26
C SER A 18 -25.77 -30.00 -21.58
N LEU A 19 -24.72 -30.31 -22.35
CA LEU A 19 -23.41 -29.67 -22.25
C LEU A 19 -23.66 -28.17 -22.33
N HIS A 20 -23.85 -27.54 -21.16
CA HIS A 20 -23.52 -26.14 -21.01
C HIS A 20 -22.01 -26.05 -21.22
N PHE A 21 -21.63 -25.79 -22.47
CA PHE A 21 -20.35 -25.17 -22.76
C PHE A 21 -20.28 -23.92 -21.88
N MET A 22 -19.35 -23.91 -20.92
CA MET A 22 -18.95 -22.68 -20.26
C MET A 22 -18.26 -21.83 -21.33
N GLU A 23 -19.01 -20.92 -21.94
CA GLU A 23 -18.45 -19.98 -22.91
C GLU A 23 -17.39 -19.11 -22.23
N GLY A 24 -16.17 -19.13 -22.77
CA GLY A 24 -15.20 -18.06 -22.57
C GLY A 24 -14.54 -17.97 -21.19
N ALA A 25 -13.96 -19.05 -20.67
CA ALA A 25 -12.91 -18.89 -19.66
C ALA A 25 -11.73 -18.09 -20.26
N PHE A 26 -11.51 -16.85 -19.80
CA PHE A 26 -10.44 -15.99 -20.30
C PHE A 26 -9.08 -16.68 -20.11
N THR A 27 -8.35 -16.86 -21.21
CA THR A 27 -7.05 -17.53 -21.21
C THR A 27 -5.95 -16.48 -21.23
N CYS A 28 -5.12 -16.46 -20.19
CA CYS A 28 -4.01 -15.50 -20.05
C CYS A 28 -3.01 -15.61 -21.21
N PRO A 29 -2.78 -14.53 -21.99
CA PRO A 29 -1.77 -14.52 -23.06
C PRO A 29 -0.34 -14.59 -22.51
N SER A 30 -0.11 -13.94 -21.37
CA SER A 30 1.08 -14.02 -20.53
C SER A 30 0.70 -13.61 -19.11
N ASP A 31 1.65 -13.55 -18.18
CA ASP A 31 1.45 -12.82 -16.93
C ASP A 31 1.36 -11.31 -17.22
N GLY A 32 0.52 -10.57 -16.47
CA GLY A 32 0.22 -9.16 -16.71
C GLY A 32 -1.26 -8.78 -16.49
N LEU A 33 -1.65 -7.55 -16.83
CA LEU A 33 -3.03 -7.09 -16.79
C LEU A 33 -3.59 -6.95 -18.21
N PHE A 34 -4.80 -7.48 -18.45
CA PHE A 34 -5.45 -7.55 -19.77
C PHE A 34 -6.89 -7.06 -19.69
N PRO A 35 -7.45 -6.42 -20.74
CA PRO A 35 -8.85 -6.01 -20.73
C PRO A 35 -9.80 -7.21 -20.61
N ASP A 36 -10.89 -7.05 -19.86
CA ASP A 36 -12.01 -7.98 -19.92
C ASP A 36 -12.70 -7.86 -21.29
N PRO A 37 -12.87 -8.95 -22.06
CA PRO A 37 -13.60 -8.92 -23.32
C PRO A 37 -15.11 -8.64 -23.17
N VAL A 38 -15.68 -8.65 -21.96
CA VAL A 38 -17.11 -8.43 -21.71
C VAL A 38 -17.43 -7.00 -21.26
N THR A 39 -16.62 -6.40 -20.38
CA THR A 39 -16.91 -5.10 -19.75
C THR A 39 -15.75 -4.11 -19.82
N CYS A 40 -16.05 -2.82 -20.03
CA CYS A 40 -15.03 -1.76 -20.07
C CYS A 40 -14.48 -1.38 -18.68
N ASP A 41 -15.24 -1.66 -17.61
CA ASP A 41 -14.80 -1.56 -16.22
C ASP A 41 -14.11 -2.83 -15.71
N GLY A 42 -14.00 -3.88 -16.53
CA GLY A 42 -13.36 -5.15 -16.16
C GLY A 42 -11.94 -5.29 -16.70
N PHE A 43 -11.10 -6.02 -15.97
CA PHE A 43 -9.80 -6.47 -16.45
C PHE A 43 -9.38 -7.79 -15.81
N TYR A 44 -8.62 -8.61 -16.52
CA TYR A 44 -8.01 -9.82 -15.98
C TYR A 44 -6.60 -9.54 -15.49
N SER A 45 -6.34 -9.84 -14.22
CA SER A 45 -4.98 -10.05 -13.73
C SER A 45 -4.55 -11.47 -14.03
N CYS A 46 -3.39 -11.64 -14.64
CA CYS A 46 -2.85 -12.92 -15.08
C CYS A 46 -1.54 -13.21 -14.36
N ALA A 47 -1.48 -14.36 -13.68
CA ALA A 47 -0.29 -14.85 -13.00
C ALA A 47 -0.22 -16.38 -13.07
N PHE A 48 0.94 -16.92 -13.47
CA PHE A 48 1.19 -18.37 -13.60
C PHE A 48 0.14 -19.10 -14.46
N GLY A 49 -0.34 -18.44 -15.52
CA GLY A 49 -1.38 -18.97 -16.42
C GLY A 49 -2.80 -19.01 -15.85
N ARG A 50 -3.05 -18.40 -14.68
CA ARG A 50 -4.39 -18.23 -14.10
C ARG A 50 -4.91 -16.81 -14.30
N ALA A 51 -6.18 -16.71 -14.67
CA ALA A 51 -6.88 -15.44 -14.91
C ALA A 51 -7.79 -15.08 -13.72
N TYR A 52 -7.66 -13.86 -13.22
CA TYR A 52 -8.44 -13.31 -12.11
C TYR A 52 -9.20 -12.08 -12.62
N LEU A 53 -10.53 -12.16 -12.71
CA LEU A 53 -11.36 -11.03 -13.12
C LEU A 53 -11.41 -9.99 -11.98
N MET A 54 -10.95 -8.78 -12.29
CA MET A 54 -10.95 -7.60 -11.45
C MET A 54 -11.89 -6.55 -12.06
N ARG A 55 -12.35 -5.60 -11.25
CA ARG A 55 -13.05 -4.40 -11.72
C ARG A 55 -12.29 -3.14 -11.34
N CYS A 56 -12.42 -2.14 -12.20
CA CYS A 56 -11.94 -0.80 -11.98
C CYS A 56 -12.81 -0.05 -10.94
N PRO A 57 -12.23 0.89 -10.18
CA PRO A 57 -12.98 1.78 -9.31
C PRO A 57 -14.09 2.53 -10.04
N VAL A 58 -15.19 2.81 -9.34
CA VAL A 58 -16.37 3.49 -9.91
C VAL A 58 -15.97 4.82 -10.57
N GLY A 59 -16.32 4.99 -11.85
CA GLY A 59 -15.95 6.16 -12.65
C GLY A 59 -14.66 6.03 -13.47
N THR A 60 -13.97 4.89 -13.38
CA THR A 60 -12.79 4.56 -14.19
C THR A 60 -13.05 3.34 -15.09
N LEU A 61 -12.32 3.25 -16.20
CA LEU A 61 -12.35 2.13 -17.16
C LEU A 61 -10.94 1.57 -17.30
N PHE A 62 -10.79 0.30 -17.67
CA PHE A 62 -9.46 -0.27 -17.87
C PHE A 62 -8.81 0.30 -19.14
N ASN A 63 -7.61 0.85 -19.02
CA ASN A 63 -6.87 1.41 -20.14
C ASN A 63 -5.74 0.46 -20.58
N PRO A 64 -5.93 -0.35 -21.65
CA PRO A 64 -4.93 -1.32 -22.10
C PRO A 64 -3.67 -0.68 -22.69
N GLU A 65 -3.64 0.63 -22.99
CA GLU A 65 -2.41 1.31 -23.44
C GLU A 65 -1.41 1.55 -22.29
N ILE A 66 -1.91 1.71 -21.07
CA ILE A 66 -1.10 2.01 -19.87
C ILE A 66 -1.19 0.94 -18.77
N GLY A 67 -2.08 -0.05 -18.92
CA GLY A 67 -2.20 -1.20 -18.04
C GLY A 67 -2.75 -0.88 -16.65
N ILE A 68 -3.59 0.15 -16.52
CA ILE A 68 -4.25 0.55 -15.26
C ILE A 68 -5.69 0.98 -15.53
N CYS A 69 -6.50 1.07 -14.46
CA CYS A 69 -7.76 1.79 -14.51
C CYS A 69 -7.50 3.30 -14.61
N ASP A 70 -8.14 3.94 -15.58
CA ASP A 70 -7.97 5.34 -15.94
C ASP A 70 -9.34 6.02 -16.02
N HIS A 71 -9.40 7.36 -15.99
CA HIS A 71 -10.68 8.04 -15.99
C HIS A 71 -11.49 7.73 -17.25
N ALA A 72 -12.80 7.52 -17.11
CA ALA A 72 -13.65 7.09 -18.22
C ALA A 72 -13.65 8.05 -19.43
N TYR A 73 -13.33 9.33 -19.23
CA TYR A 73 -13.18 10.31 -20.33
C TYR A 73 -11.86 10.18 -21.11
N ASP A 74 -10.84 9.52 -20.54
CA ASP A 74 -9.55 9.27 -21.17
C ASP A 74 -9.49 7.91 -21.89
N VAL A 75 -10.42 7.00 -21.61
CA VAL A 75 -10.50 5.64 -22.19
C VAL A 75 -11.63 5.53 -23.21
N SER A 76 -11.29 5.26 -24.47
CA SER A 76 -12.28 5.03 -25.53
C SER A 76 -12.60 3.52 -25.66
N CYS A 77 -13.48 3.02 -24.80
CA CYS A 77 -13.97 1.64 -24.83
C CYS A 77 -15.45 1.56 -25.21
N ILE A 78 -15.81 0.57 -26.03
CA ILE A 78 -17.19 0.30 -26.47
C ILE A 78 -17.50 -1.19 -26.25
N VAL A 79 -18.55 -1.50 -25.49
CA VAL A 79 -19.08 -2.87 -25.38
C VAL A 79 -19.93 -3.18 -26.62
N THR A 80 -19.63 -4.27 -27.32
CA THR A 80 -20.39 -4.74 -28.49
C THR A 80 -20.92 -6.16 -28.26
N PRO A 81 -21.87 -6.66 -29.08
CA PRO A 81 -22.29 -8.07 -29.01
C PRO A 81 -21.17 -9.09 -29.28
N SER A 82 -20.02 -8.65 -29.81
CA SER A 82 -18.83 -9.48 -30.04
C SER A 82 -17.72 -9.23 -29.02
N GLY A 83 -18.02 -8.51 -27.93
CA GLY A 83 -17.09 -8.13 -26.87
C GLY A 83 -16.68 -6.65 -26.88
N THR A 84 -15.78 -6.27 -25.97
CA THR A 84 -15.24 -4.92 -25.82
C THR A 84 -14.26 -4.56 -26.94
N VAL A 85 -14.40 -3.36 -27.49
CA VAL A 85 -13.46 -2.77 -28.45
C VAL A 85 -12.84 -1.52 -27.83
N TYR A 86 -11.51 -1.47 -27.80
CA TYR A 86 -10.74 -0.32 -27.34
C TYR A 86 -10.18 0.44 -28.56
N LEU A 87 -10.48 1.73 -28.64
CA LEU A 87 -10.04 2.62 -29.72
C LEU A 87 -8.87 3.47 -29.25
N LYS A 88 -7.86 3.66 -30.11
CA LYS A 88 -6.78 4.61 -29.81
C LYS A 88 -7.29 6.03 -29.94
N LYS A 89 -6.77 6.98 -29.14
CA LYS A 89 -7.12 8.41 -29.26
C LYS A 89 -6.88 8.99 -30.67
N THR A 90 -5.96 8.41 -31.44
CA THR A 90 -5.73 8.74 -32.87
C THR A 90 -6.90 8.38 -33.77
N ASP A 91 -7.62 7.30 -33.46
CA ASP A 91 -8.63 6.72 -34.35
C ASP A 91 -9.98 7.44 -34.14
N VAL A 92 -10.26 7.80 -32.89
CA VAL A 92 -11.39 8.68 -32.51
C VAL A 92 -11.25 10.07 -33.15
N ALA A 93 -10.02 10.59 -33.31
CA ALA A 93 -9.78 11.84 -34.02
C ALA A 93 -10.14 11.75 -35.52
N ILE A 94 -9.93 10.60 -36.16
CA ILE A 94 -10.28 10.35 -37.57
C ILE A 94 -11.80 10.23 -37.75
N LEU A 95 -12.50 9.59 -36.81
CA LEU A 95 -13.96 9.52 -36.79
C LEU A 95 -14.59 10.91 -36.60
N ASN A 96 -14.10 11.70 -35.64
CA ASN A 96 -14.57 13.06 -35.39
C ASN A 96 -14.24 14.02 -36.54
N ALA A 97 -13.10 13.87 -37.21
CA ALA A 97 -12.77 14.63 -38.42
C ALA A 97 -13.69 14.27 -39.60
N SER A 98 -14.08 12.99 -39.72
CA SER A 98 -15.01 12.52 -40.76
C SER A 98 -16.44 13.00 -40.50
N ALA A 99 -16.91 12.98 -39.25
CA ALA A 99 -18.20 13.53 -38.85
C ALA A 99 -18.28 15.06 -39.11
N LYS A 100 -17.26 15.83 -38.69
CA LYS A 100 -17.17 17.27 -39.00
C LYS A 100 -17.08 17.57 -40.49
N LYS A 101 -16.57 16.65 -41.32
CA LYS A 101 -16.56 16.79 -42.77
C LYS A 101 -17.98 16.66 -43.35
N LEU A 102 -18.81 15.78 -42.78
CA LEU A 102 -20.21 15.59 -43.15
C LEU A 102 -21.08 16.81 -42.76
N GLU A 103 -20.87 17.38 -41.57
CA GLU A 103 -21.56 18.61 -41.14
C GLU A 103 -21.16 19.83 -41.98
N ARG A 104 -19.87 19.97 -42.33
CA ARG A 104 -19.39 21.09 -43.16
C ARG A 104 -19.98 21.11 -44.58
N THR A 105 -20.34 19.96 -45.14
CA THR A 105 -21.09 19.91 -46.42
C THR A 105 -22.51 20.44 -46.32
N ASN A 106 -23.13 20.43 -45.14
CA ASN A 106 -24.47 21.01 -44.93
C ASN A 106 -24.42 22.50 -44.49
N ALA A 107 -23.28 22.97 -43.99
CA ALA A 107 -23.09 24.35 -43.52
C ALA A 107 -22.58 25.34 -44.58
N SER A 108 -22.24 24.89 -45.80
CA SER A 108 -21.73 25.77 -46.87
C SER A 108 -22.81 26.56 -47.62
N MET A 109 -24.02 26.63 -47.09
CA MET A 109 -25.08 27.55 -47.52
C MET A 109 -25.48 28.46 -46.34
N ASN A 110 -24.66 29.49 -46.05
CA ASN A 110 -25.14 30.86 -45.74
C ASN A 110 -24.01 31.86 -45.42
N THR A 111 -23.95 32.89 -46.27
CA THR A 111 -23.64 34.32 -45.98
C THR A 111 -22.29 34.78 -45.39
N ALA A 112 -21.76 35.82 -46.02
CA ALA A 112 -20.42 36.39 -45.93
C ALA A 112 -20.27 37.65 -45.02
N SER A 113 -19.03 38.19 -45.00
CA SER A 113 -18.59 39.61 -44.80
C SER A 113 -18.17 40.11 -43.39
N GLY A 114 -17.12 40.95 -43.32
CA GLY A 114 -16.81 41.84 -42.16
C GLY A 114 -15.32 42.10 -41.82
N GLU A 115 -14.89 43.38 -41.85
CA GLU A 115 -13.49 43.87 -41.73
C GLU A 115 -13.46 45.24 -40.97
N THR A 116 -12.38 45.87 -40.43
CA THR A 116 -10.89 45.67 -40.41
C THR A 116 -10.22 46.58 -39.34
N LEU A 117 -9.00 46.26 -38.84
CA LEU A 117 -7.93 47.21 -38.35
C LEU A 117 -8.23 48.09 -37.08
N SER A 118 -7.30 48.68 -36.27
CA SER A 118 -5.83 48.57 -35.97
C SER A 118 -5.49 49.48 -34.70
N PRO A 119 -4.27 50.03 -34.39
CA PRO A 119 -3.25 49.49 -33.45
C PRO A 119 -2.62 50.45 -32.36
N SER A 120 -1.56 49.96 -31.66
CA SER A 120 -0.38 50.70 -31.10
C SER A 120 -0.50 51.47 -29.76
N ALA A 121 0.54 51.68 -28.89
CA ALA A 121 1.96 51.21 -28.80
C ALA A 121 2.55 51.39 -27.36
N CYS A 122 3.81 50.96 -27.13
CA CYS A 122 4.55 50.94 -25.83
C CYS A 122 5.46 52.17 -25.57
N TYR A 123 5.90 52.44 -24.32
CA TYR A 123 7.32 52.70 -23.95
C TYR A 123 7.63 52.78 -22.42
N CYS A 124 8.91 52.66 -22.04
CA CYS A 124 9.53 52.78 -20.70
C CYS A 124 11.04 53.16 -20.89
N PRO A 125 11.78 53.96 -20.05
CA PRO A 125 12.65 53.36 -19.00
C PRO A 125 13.26 54.25 -17.83
N ARG A 126 13.84 53.55 -16.82
CA ARG A 126 15.18 53.76 -16.14
C ARG A 126 15.48 54.68 -14.90
N LEU A 127 15.83 53.99 -13.78
CA LEU A 127 17.13 53.97 -13.02
C LEU A 127 17.52 54.91 -11.82
N THR A 128 18.45 54.36 -11.00
CA THR A 128 19.23 54.88 -9.83
C THR A 128 18.56 54.76 -8.43
N SER A 129 19.22 54.50 -7.28
CA SER A 129 20.65 54.26 -6.92
C SER A 129 20.82 53.26 -5.71
N VAL A 130 22.00 53.22 -5.06
CA VAL A 130 22.53 52.18 -4.12
C VAL A 130 22.77 52.72 -2.69
N GLN A 131 22.75 51.88 -1.64
CA GLN A 131 23.60 52.06 -0.43
C GLN A 131 23.86 50.76 0.38
N GLU A 132 24.83 50.81 1.32
CA GLU A 132 25.65 49.67 1.83
C GLU A 132 25.38 49.18 3.27
N VAL A 133 26.20 48.21 3.70
CA VAL A 133 26.19 47.38 4.93
C VAL A 133 26.98 48.01 6.10
N SER A 134 26.69 47.62 7.35
CA SER A 134 27.71 47.56 8.42
C SER A 134 27.43 46.44 9.46
N GLU A 135 28.50 45.86 10.01
CA GLU A 135 28.49 44.77 11.00
C GLU A 135 28.68 45.27 12.44
N LYS A 136 28.37 44.42 13.44
CA LYS A 136 29.08 44.39 14.73
C LYS A 136 28.90 43.05 15.46
N THR A 137 29.94 42.62 16.18
CA THR A 137 30.10 41.29 16.79
C THR A 137 30.50 41.37 18.28
N GLU A 138 30.50 40.18 18.90
CA GLU A 138 31.17 39.77 20.15
C GLU A 138 30.44 39.91 21.50
N GLY A 139 30.69 38.91 22.37
CA GLY A 139 30.12 38.77 23.71
C GLY A 139 30.18 37.35 24.28
N LEU A 140 31.37 36.73 24.37
CA LEU A 140 31.55 35.47 25.10
C LEU A 140 31.61 35.71 26.63
N GLY A 141 31.02 34.80 27.40
CA GLY A 141 31.20 34.72 28.86
C GLY A 141 31.06 33.28 29.34
N ALA A 142 32.10 32.76 30.01
CA ALA A 142 32.14 31.41 30.55
C ALA A 142 32.42 31.46 32.06
N SER A 143 31.74 30.61 32.85
CA SER A 143 32.14 30.36 34.24
C SER A 143 31.70 28.96 34.74
N THR A 144 32.71 28.13 35.00
CA THR A 144 32.84 27.22 36.16
C THR A 144 31.69 26.29 36.59
N HIS A 145 31.95 24.99 36.40
CA HIS A 145 31.70 23.86 37.32
C HIS A 145 30.79 24.06 38.55
N GLU A 146 29.77 23.20 38.65
CA GLU A 146 29.51 22.49 39.90
C GLU A 146 29.08 21.03 39.61
N LEU A 147 29.68 20.07 40.34
CA LEU A 147 29.37 18.65 40.22
C LEU A 147 28.18 18.28 41.12
N GLN A 148 27.00 18.08 40.54
CA GLN A 148 25.94 17.30 41.19
C GLN A 148 25.65 16.02 40.43
N LEU A 149 26.30 14.94 40.86
CA LEU A 149 25.92 13.57 40.56
C LEU A 149 24.56 13.25 41.23
N LYS A 150 23.47 13.57 40.56
CA LYS A 150 22.16 12.94 40.77
C LYS A 150 21.88 12.06 39.56
N GLY A 151 21.64 10.78 39.81
CA GLY A 151 21.63 9.76 38.77
C GLY A 151 20.47 9.90 37.78
N GLN A 152 20.71 10.56 36.65
CA GLN A 152 19.96 10.25 35.42
C GLN A 152 20.45 8.90 34.90
N LYS A 153 19.65 7.85 35.12
CA LYS A 153 19.62 6.73 34.18
C LYS A 153 19.15 7.31 32.84
N SER A 154 20.07 7.48 31.90
CA SER A 154 19.76 7.81 30.51
C SER A 154 18.99 6.65 29.87
N ARG A 155 17.67 6.59 30.09
CA ARG A 155 16.74 5.74 29.33
C ARG A 155 16.44 6.41 27.99
N ASN A 156 17.45 6.53 27.12
CA ASN A 156 17.32 7.10 25.77
C ASN A 156 17.18 6.00 24.69
N ASN A 157 16.42 4.94 25.02
CA ASN A 157 15.89 4.00 24.03
C ASN A 157 14.41 4.33 23.80
N THR A 158 14.15 5.45 23.13
CA THR A 158 12.82 5.72 22.57
C THR A 158 12.60 4.80 21.37
N PHE A 159 11.76 3.78 21.54
CA PHE A 159 11.33 2.93 20.43
C PHE A 159 10.38 3.72 19.52
N VAL A 160 10.56 3.59 18.21
CA VAL A 160 9.71 4.22 17.20
C VAL A 160 8.35 3.53 17.13
N ARG A 161 7.27 4.31 17.10
CA ARG A 161 5.90 3.83 16.84
C ARG A 161 5.39 4.44 15.54
N GLY A 162 5.42 3.65 14.47
CA GLY A 162 4.94 4.02 13.14
C GLY A 162 3.51 3.55 12.87
N CYS A 163 2.76 4.27 12.05
CA CYS A 163 1.38 3.92 11.71
C CYS A 163 1.04 4.29 10.27
N TYR A 164 0.61 3.32 9.45
CA TYR A 164 0.10 3.62 8.12
C TYR A 164 -1.36 4.10 8.17
N PHE A 165 -1.62 5.23 7.52
CA PHE A 165 -2.94 5.75 7.18
C PHE A 165 -3.20 5.45 5.71
N THR A 166 -4.33 4.83 5.37
CA THR A 166 -4.66 4.51 3.97
C THR A 166 -5.76 5.42 3.41
N ASN A 167 -5.51 6.09 2.28
CA ASN A 167 -6.45 7.09 1.73
C ASN A 167 -7.70 6.49 1.07
N TRP A 168 -7.72 5.17 0.80
CA TRP A 168 -8.92 4.45 0.36
C TRP A 168 -9.85 4.01 1.51
N SER A 169 -9.40 4.06 2.77
CA SER A 169 -10.23 3.69 3.93
C SER A 169 -11.46 4.60 4.13
N GLN A 170 -11.44 5.80 3.54
CA GLN A 170 -12.57 6.72 3.47
C GLN A 170 -13.80 6.15 2.72
N TYR A 171 -13.61 5.10 1.92
CA TYR A 171 -14.65 4.49 1.08
C TYR A 171 -15.29 3.23 1.70
N ARG A 172 -14.80 2.75 2.85
CA ARG A 172 -15.43 1.60 3.52
C ARG A 172 -16.86 1.93 3.97
N PRO A 173 -17.77 0.94 4.00
CA PRO A 173 -19.14 1.15 4.40
C PRO A 173 -19.27 1.32 5.93
N GLY A 174 -20.26 2.08 6.38
CA GLY A 174 -20.64 2.18 7.81
C GLY A 174 -19.47 2.47 8.74
N ASP A 175 -19.42 1.74 9.86
CA ASP A 175 -18.47 1.94 10.96
C ASP A 175 -17.01 1.56 10.61
N GLY A 176 -16.77 0.90 9.47
CA GLY A 176 -15.42 0.65 8.96
C GLY A 176 -14.83 1.84 8.19
N LYS A 177 -15.61 2.90 7.93
CA LYS A 177 -15.13 4.13 7.30
C LYS A 177 -14.14 4.85 8.21
N TYR A 178 -12.94 5.09 7.69
CA TYR A 178 -11.87 5.78 8.43
C TYR A 178 -11.46 7.09 7.75
N LEU A 179 -11.29 8.14 8.56
CA LEU A 179 -10.88 9.48 8.19
C LEU A 179 -9.79 9.99 9.17
N PRO A 180 -9.01 11.04 8.85
CA PRO A 180 -7.98 11.54 9.75
C PRO A 180 -8.50 11.98 11.13
N GLU A 181 -9.77 12.40 11.22
CA GLU A 181 -10.46 12.74 12.47
C GLU A 181 -10.67 11.56 13.42
N ASN A 182 -10.62 10.32 12.94
CA ASN A 182 -10.66 9.14 13.80
C ASN A 182 -9.39 9.01 14.66
N TYR A 183 -8.24 9.57 14.22
CA TYR A 183 -6.96 9.47 14.91
C TYR A 183 -6.97 10.08 16.32
N GLU A 184 -6.40 9.33 17.27
CA GLU A 184 -6.18 9.78 18.65
C GLU A 184 -4.72 10.20 18.87
N ASP A 185 -4.54 11.33 19.54
CA ASP A 185 -3.22 11.97 19.69
C ASP A 185 -2.26 11.09 20.52
N GLY A 186 -0.98 11.12 20.15
CA GLY A 186 0.06 10.34 20.83
C GLY A 186 0.04 8.83 20.57
N LEU A 187 -0.88 8.27 19.77
CA LEU A 187 -0.87 6.85 19.37
C LEU A 187 0.44 6.45 18.68
N CYS A 188 0.95 7.32 17.81
CA CYS A 188 2.09 7.06 16.92
C CYS A 188 3.05 8.25 16.94
N ASP A 189 4.36 8.00 16.83
CA ASP A 189 5.37 9.04 16.62
C ASP A 189 5.44 9.45 15.14
N TYR A 190 5.12 8.51 14.24
CA TYR A 190 5.13 8.69 12.79
C TYR A 190 3.83 8.19 12.16
N ILE A 191 3.17 9.02 11.35
CA ILE A 191 2.12 8.58 10.41
C ILE A 191 2.72 8.51 9.00
N PHE A 192 2.51 7.39 8.34
CA PHE A 192 2.84 7.16 6.93
C PHE A 192 1.56 7.25 6.11
N PHE A 193 1.45 8.26 5.24
CA PHE A 193 0.27 8.44 4.38
C PHE A 193 0.42 7.58 3.12
N ALA A 194 -0.32 6.48 3.07
CA ALA A 194 -0.45 5.60 1.92
C ALA A 194 -1.65 6.02 1.04
N PHE A 195 -1.47 6.44 -0.22
CA PHE A 195 -0.21 6.70 -0.93
C PHE A 195 -0.32 7.95 -1.81
N ALA A 196 0.84 8.52 -2.14
CA ALA A 196 1.00 9.36 -3.33
C ALA A 196 1.21 8.52 -4.59
N SER A 197 1.04 9.16 -5.75
CA SER A 197 1.29 8.58 -7.08
C SER A 197 2.44 9.31 -7.79
N MET A 198 2.77 8.85 -9.00
CA MET A 198 3.77 9.46 -9.87
C MET A 198 3.23 9.62 -11.28
N LYS A 199 3.45 10.80 -11.86
CA LYS A 199 3.13 11.15 -13.25
C LYS A 199 4.08 10.44 -14.21
N ASN A 200 3.69 10.32 -15.47
CA ASN A 200 4.54 9.75 -16.53
C ASN A 200 5.80 10.59 -16.80
N THR A 201 5.79 11.87 -16.43
CA THR A 201 6.91 12.82 -16.42
C THR A 201 7.79 12.75 -15.17
N PHE A 202 7.53 11.78 -14.28
CA PHE A 202 8.26 11.47 -13.04
C PHE A 202 8.08 12.43 -11.87
N GLU A 203 7.20 13.42 -11.93
CA GLU A 203 6.82 14.17 -10.72
C GLU A 203 5.90 13.37 -9.81
N ILE A 204 6.10 13.51 -8.49
CA ILE A 204 5.13 13.06 -7.48
C ILE A 204 3.80 13.82 -7.63
N THR A 205 2.70 13.16 -7.31
CA THR A 205 1.34 13.71 -7.37
C THR A 205 0.44 12.97 -6.38
N ASN A 206 -0.77 13.46 -6.14
CA ASN A 206 -1.77 12.77 -5.32
C ASN A 206 -2.23 11.47 -5.98
N PHE A 207 -2.80 10.56 -5.20
CA PHE A 207 -3.47 9.38 -5.71
C PHE A 207 -4.99 9.60 -5.76
N GLU A 208 -5.57 10.01 -4.63
CA GLU A 208 -7.01 10.27 -4.54
C GLU A 208 -7.36 11.70 -4.94
N TRP A 209 -8.58 11.87 -5.44
CA TRP A 209 -9.10 13.16 -5.91
C TRP A 209 -9.17 14.24 -4.81
N ASN A 210 -9.32 13.83 -3.55
CA ASN A 210 -9.43 14.69 -2.38
C ASN A 210 -8.21 14.72 -1.45
N ASP A 211 -7.11 14.06 -1.82
CA ASP A 211 -5.85 14.10 -1.07
C ASP A 211 -5.40 15.55 -0.81
N LEU A 212 -5.41 16.40 -1.85
CA LEU A 212 -4.83 17.74 -1.81
C LEU A 212 -5.63 18.73 -0.94
N ASP A 213 -6.95 18.66 -1.02
CA ASP A 213 -7.86 19.68 -0.51
C ASP A 213 -8.54 19.26 0.79
N ILE A 214 -8.51 17.97 1.14
CA ILE A 214 -9.12 17.41 2.37
C ILE A 214 -8.08 16.63 3.18
N LEU A 215 -7.59 15.49 2.68
CA LEU A 215 -6.85 14.54 3.52
C LEU A 215 -5.47 15.03 3.96
N TYR A 216 -4.65 15.62 3.08
CA TYR A 216 -3.36 16.19 3.46
C TYR A 216 -3.51 17.37 4.44
N PRO A 217 -4.42 18.35 4.23
CA PRO A 217 -4.75 19.35 5.25
C PRO A 217 -5.14 18.75 6.60
N ASP A 218 -5.98 17.72 6.63
CA ASP A 218 -6.46 17.13 7.89
C ASP A 218 -5.36 16.34 8.61
N ILE A 219 -4.52 15.60 7.89
CA ILE A 219 -3.31 14.95 8.43
C ILE A 219 -2.31 15.98 8.95
N ALA A 220 -2.16 17.13 8.27
CA ALA A 220 -1.32 18.23 8.74
C ALA A 220 -1.89 18.88 10.02
N LYS A 221 -3.22 18.94 10.21
CA LYS A 221 -3.86 19.44 11.45
C LYS A 221 -3.56 18.56 12.67
N LEU A 222 -3.32 17.25 12.50
CA LEU A 222 -2.95 16.37 13.61
C LEU A 222 -1.68 16.85 14.32
N LYS A 223 -0.70 17.40 13.58
CA LYS A 223 0.53 17.97 14.15
C LYS A 223 0.33 19.25 14.97
N SER A 224 -0.84 19.88 14.87
CA SER A 224 -1.24 20.99 15.75
C SER A 224 -1.79 20.51 17.09
N ARG A 225 -2.22 19.23 17.19
CA ARG A 225 -2.68 18.56 18.41
C ARG A 225 -1.53 17.83 19.10
N ASP A 226 -0.68 17.16 18.32
CA ASP A 226 0.55 16.50 18.78
C ASP A 226 1.78 17.09 18.06
N SER A 227 2.55 17.91 18.78
CA SER A 227 3.75 18.57 18.22
C SER A 227 4.94 17.63 17.99
N ASN A 228 4.93 16.43 18.60
CA ASN A 228 5.97 15.43 18.42
C ASN A 228 5.73 14.60 17.16
N LEU A 229 4.46 14.35 16.81
CA LEU A 229 4.05 13.64 15.60
C LEU A 229 4.78 14.12 14.35
N LYS A 230 5.22 13.16 13.53
CA LYS A 230 5.80 13.39 12.20
C LYS A 230 4.93 12.72 11.14
N THR A 231 4.69 13.39 10.03
CA THR A 231 3.92 12.84 8.91
C THR A 231 4.85 12.62 7.72
N LEU A 232 4.93 11.39 7.22
CA LEU A 232 5.63 11.05 6.00
C LEU A 232 4.62 10.72 4.91
N LEU A 233 4.92 11.10 3.67
CA LEU A 233 4.13 10.69 2.51
C LEU A 233 4.77 9.42 1.94
N SER A 234 4.00 8.33 1.90
CA SER A 234 4.43 7.09 1.25
C SER A 234 4.11 7.14 -0.23
N ILE A 235 4.98 6.57 -1.05
CA ILE A 235 4.74 6.38 -2.49
C ILE A 235 5.12 4.97 -2.89
N GLY A 236 4.23 4.31 -3.63
CA GLY A 236 4.38 2.94 -4.07
C GLY A 236 3.26 2.04 -3.57
N GLY A 237 3.62 0.92 -2.94
CA GLY A 237 2.72 -0.15 -2.53
C GLY A 237 2.32 -1.08 -3.69
N TRP A 238 1.77 -2.24 -3.35
CA TRP A 238 1.43 -3.33 -4.26
C TRP A 238 0.73 -2.90 -5.56
N THR A 239 -0.30 -2.04 -5.48
CA THR A 239 -1.12 -1.62 -6.64
C THR A 239 -0.39 -0.64 -7.58
N PHE A 240 0.68 0.02 -7.12
CA PHE A 240 1.50 0.92 -7.95
C PHE A 240 2.45 0.15 -8.88
N GLY A 241 2.85 -1.06 -8.46
CA GLY A 241 3.73 -1.95 -9.21
C GLY A 241 5.15 -1.40 -9.45
N THR A 242 5.95 -2.14 -10.23
CA THR A 242 7.39 -1.88 -10.34
C THR A 242 7.77 -0.94 -11.49
N GLN A 243 6.94 -0.82 -12.53
CA GLN A 243 7.34 -0.21 -13.82
C GLN A 243 7.59 1.29 -13.73
N LYS A 244 6.77 2.03 -12.96
CA LYS A 244 6.97 3.48 -12.75
C LYS A 244 8.29 3.75 -12.02
N PHE A 245 8.58 3.01 -10.94
CA PHE A 245 9.86 3.09 -10.23
C PHE A 245 11.05 2.75 -11.11
N LYS A 246 11.01 1.61 -11.83
CA LYS A 246 12.07 1.19 -12.76
C LYS A 246 12.43 2.30 -13.74
N ARG A 247 11.43 2.90 -14.41
CA ARG A 247 11.66 4.00 -15.37
C ARG A 247 12.29 5.20 -14.68
N MET A 248 11.70 5.69 -13.58
CA MET A 248 12.19 6.88 -12.86
C MET A 248 13.61 6.69 -12.31
N ALA A 249 13.90 5.56 -11.67
CA ALA A 249 15.18 5.28 -11.03
C ALA A 249 16.32 5.02 -12.03
N SER A 250 16.00 4.52 -13.23
CA SER A 250 17.00 4.06 -14.21
C SER A 250 17.96 5.12 -14.76
N ASN A 251 17.63 6.41 -14.65
CA ASN A 251 18.37 7.49 -15.30
C ASN A 251 18.52 8.72 -14.37
N PRO A 252 19.70 9.37 -14.27
CA PRO A 252 19.90 10.49 -13.36
C PRO A 252 18.94 11.67 -13.57
N GLU A 253 18.55 11.97 -14.82
CA GLU A 253 17.65 13.09 -15.10
C GLU A 253 16.21 12.85 -14.63
N SER A 254 15.69 11.62 -14.78
CA SER A 254 14.36 11.27 -14.26
C SER A 254 14.33 11.23 -12.74
N ARG A 255 15.40 10.76 -12.09
CA ARG A 255 15.57 10.87 -10.64
C ARG A 255 15.65 12.33 -10.19
N ARG A 256 16.37 13.20 -10.92
CA ARG A 256 16.46 14.64 -10.62
C ARG A 256 15.10 15.33 -10.68
N ILE A 257 14.26 15.00 -11.67
CA ILE A 257 12.88 15.49 -11.77
C ILE A 257 12.07 15.03 -10.56
N PHE A 258 12.08 13.72 -10.27
CA PHE A 258 11.36 13.14 -9.13
C PHE A 258 11.79 13.79 -7.81
N VAL A 259 13.08 13.81 -7.49
CA VAL A 259 13.63 14.39 -6.25
C VAL A 259 13.25 15.86 -6.08
N LYS A 260 13.36 16.67 -7.15
CA LYS A 260 12.97 18.09 -7.08
C LYS A 260 11.48 18.26 -6.84
N SER A 261 10.65 17.43 -7.50
CA SER A 261 9.21 17.45 -7.29
C SER A 261 8.84 17.02 -5.87
N ALA A 262 9.44 15.94 -5.35
CA ALA A 262 9.22 15.40 -4.02
C ALA A 262 9.52 16.45 -2.93
N VAL A 263 10.71 17.07 -2.96
CA VAL A 263 11.06 18.15 -2.02
C VAL A 263 10.02 19.26 -2.03
N THR A 264 9.64 19.74 -3.22
CA THR A 264 8.66 20.82 -3.38
C THR A 264 7.29 20.42 -2.84
N TYR A 265 6.85 19.20 -3.14
CA TYR A 265 5.52 18.67 -2.81
C TYR A 265 5.37 18.42 -1.31
N LEU A 266 6.35 17.74 -0.69
CA LEU A 266 6.37 17.47 0.74
C LEU A 266 6.31 18.76 1.56
N ARG A 267 7.10 19.78 1.18
CA ARG A 267 7.07 21.09 1.86
C ARG A 267 5.80 21.87 1.61
N ARG A 268 5.17 21.75 0.42
CA ARG A 268 3.89 22.40 0.11
C ARG A 268 2.74 21.85 0.96
N TYR A 269 2.70 20.54 1.17
CA TYR A 269 1.64 19.86 1.93
C TYR A 269 2.05 19.53 3.38
N ASN A 270 3.09 20.19 3.90
CA ASN A 270 3.55 20.10 5.27
C ASN A 270 3.87 18.67 5.76
N PHE A 271 4.47 17.84 4.92
CA PHE A 271 5.06 16.55 5.31
C PHE A 271 6.50 16.74 5.85
N ASP A 272 6.86 15.89 6.81
CA ASP A 272 8.17 15.85 7.47
C ASP A 272 9.14 14.86 6.80
N GLY A 273 8.68 14.05 5.84
CA GLY A 273 9.54 13.12 5.11
C GLY A 273 8.83 12.34 3.99
N LEU A 274 9.62 11.49 3.32
CA LEU A 274 9.18 10.59 2.26
C LEU A 274 9.46 9.15 2.64
N ASP A 275 8.50 8.28 2.38
CA ASP A 275 8.62 6.84 2.54
C ASP A 275 8.51 6.17 1.15
N ILE A 276 9.53 5.39 0.78
CA ILE A 276 9.56 4.70 -0.52
C ILE A 276 9.12 3.26 -0.34
N ASP A 277 7.99 2.90 -0.93
CA ASP A 277 7.42 1.56 -0.89
C ASP A 277 7.46 0.90 -2.28
N TRP A 278 8.68 0.64 -2.76
CA TRP A 278 8.87 -0.06 -4.03
C TRP A 278 8.72 -1.56 -3.80
N GLU A 279 7.58 -2.11 -4.19
CA GLU A 279 7.24 -3.54 -4.14
C GLU A 279 7.31 -4.22 -5.52
N TYR A 280 8.40 -4.83 -5.96
CA TYR A 280 9.75 -4.82 -5.41
C TYR A 280 10.75 -4.55 -6.55
N PRO A 281 11.98 -4.08 -6.29
CA PRO A 281 13.04 -4.17 -7.28
C PRO A 281 13.24 -5.65 -7.64
N GLU A 282 13.55 -6.00 -8.90
CA GLU A 282 13.51 -7.41 -9.36
C GLU A 282 14.89 -8.00 -9.68
N ASN A 283 15.92 -7.17 -9.84
CA ASN A 283 17.22 -7.57 -10.35
C ASN A 283 18.33 -6.59 -9.92
N GLU A 284 19.59 -6.94 -10.19
CA GLU A 284 20.77 -6.14 -9.81
C GLU A 284 20.77 -4.72 -10.41
N LYS A 285 20.17 -4.50 -11.60
CA LYS A 285 20.04 -3.15 -12.17
C LYS A 285 19.06 -2.31 -11.36
N ASP A 286 17.92 -2.87 -10.98
CA ASP A 286 16.91 -2.18 -10.18
C ASP A 286 17.45 -1.88 -8.77
N LYS A 287 18.14 -2.84 -8.14
CA LYS A 287 18.86 -2.68 -6.87
C LYS A 287 19.84 -1.51 -6.88
N ASN A 288 20.69 -1.41 -7.90
CA ASN A 288 21.63 -0.29 -8.03
C ASN A 288 20.91 1.03 -8.34
N SER A 289 19.85 1.01 -9.14
CA SER A 289 19.03 2.19 -9.44
C SER A 289 18.30 2.73 -8.20
N MET A 290 17.81 1.84 -7.32
CA MET A 290 17.22 2.15 -6.03
C MET A 290 18.23 2.81 -5.09
N VAL A 291 19.46 2.29 -5.00
CA VAL A 291 20.52 2.94 -4.21
C VAL A 291 20.80 4.35 -4.71
N MET A 292 20.91 4.55 -6.02
CA MET A 292 21.10 5.89 -6.60
C MET A 292 19.93 6.82 -6.32
N LEU A 293 18.69 6.31 -6.32
CA LEU A 293 17.51 7.07 -5.93
C LEU A 293 17.57 7.55 -4.48
N PHE A 294 17.90 6.67 -3.52
CA PHE A 294 18.05 7.07 -2.12
C PHE A 294 19.23 8.03 -1.90
N GLN A 295 20.32 7.91 -2.67
CA GLN A 295 21.42 8.88 -2.67
C GLN A 295 20.97 10.26 -3.17
N ASP A 296 20.26 10.31 -4.30
CA ASP A 296 19.78 11.56 -4.90
C ASP A 296 18.71 12.24 -4.02
N LEU A 297 17.80 11.45 -3.41
CA LEU A 297 16.82 11.93 -2.42
C LEU A 297 17.49 12.51 -1.18
N MET A 298 18.39 11.78 -0.53
CA MET A 298 19.12 12.26 0.64
C MET A 298 19.94 13.52 0.32
N GLY A 299 20.59 13.57 -0.84
CA GLY A 299 21.27 14.77 -1.33
C GLY A 299 20.31 15.95 -1.56
N GLY A 300 19.11 15.70 -2.08
CA GLY A 300 18.04 16.70 -2.21
C GLY A 300 17.58 17.25 -0.86
N PHE A 301 17.34 16.37 0.10
CA PHE A 301 16.86 16.72 1.44
C PHE A 301 17.95 17.47 2.25
N ALA A 302 19.22 17.08 2.10
CA ALA A 302 20.34 17.79 2.72
C ALA A 302 20.57 19.20 2.13
N ARG A 303 20.37 19.39 0.82
CA ARG A 303 20.42 20.73 0.21
C ARG A 303 19.28 21.64 0.71
N GLU A 304 18.04 21.14 0.68
CA GLU A 304 16.87 21.90 1.14
C GLU A 304 16.96 22.29 2.62
N ASN A 305 17.47 21.40 3.47
CA ASN A 305 17.73 21.67 4.89
C ASN A 305 18.61 22.92 5.09
N VAL A 306 19.67 23.08 4.31
CA VAL A 306 20.59 24.22 4.37
C VAL A 306 19.98 25.47 3.73
N GLU A 307 19.37 25.33 2.55
CA GLU A 307 18.77 26.43 1.79
C GLU A 307 17.60 27.09 2.53
N LEU A 308 16.70 26.29 3.11
CA LEU A 308 15.51 26.78 3.79
C LEU A 308 15.65 26.89 5.32
N ARG A 309 16.79 26.45 5.88
CA ARG A 309 17.07 26.41 7.33
C ARG A 309 15.98 25.68 8.13
N ARG A 310 15.46 24.57 7.58
CA ARG A 310 14.42 23.71 8.18
C ARG A 310 14.97 22.34 8.52
N PRO A 311 14.43 21.61 9.53
CA PRO A 311 14.82 20.23 9.80
C PRO A 311 14.74 19.37 8.53
N ARG A 312 15.80 18.58 8.24
CA ARG A 312 15.88 17.74 7.04
C ARG A 312 14.65 16.82 6.94
N LEU A 313 14.08 16.72 5.74
CA LEU A 313 13.05 15.72 5.44
C LEU A 313 13.56 14.30 5.78
N LEU A 314 12.75 13.52 6.49
CA LEU A 314 13.03 12.13 6.79
C LEU A 314 12.95 11.28 5.51
N LEU A 315 13.74 10.21 5.46
CA LEU A 315 13.76 9.27 4.34
C LEU A 315 13.70 7.83 4.86
N THR A 316 12.55 7.19 4.67
CA THR A 316 12.31 5.80 5.07
C THR A 316 11.99 4.94 3.85
N ALA A 317 11.90 3.63 4.05
CA ALA A 317 11.38 2.72 3.05
C ALA A 317 10.66 1.55 3.71
N ALA A 318 9.54 1.14 3.14
CA ALA A 318 8.96 -0.16 3.38
C ALA A 318 9.76 -1.23 2.61
N VAL A 319 10.08 -2.35 3.27
CA VAL A 319 11.00 -3.35 2.73
C VAL A 319 10.55 -4.79 3.00
N SER A 320 10.90 -5.71 2.09
CA SER A 320 10.46 -7.10 2.15
C SER A 320 11.05 -7.88 3.34
N ALA A 321 10.24 -8.76 3.92
CA ALA A 321 10.69 -9.78 4.86
C ALA A 321 11.29 -11.04 4.20
N SER A 322 11.17 -11.21 2.87
CA SER A 322 11.66 -12.41 2.19
C SER A 322 13.19 -12.43 2.10
N HIS A 323 13.83 -13.43 2.71
CA HIS A 323 15.30 -13.63 2.71
C HIS A 323 15.90 -13.58 1.30
N SER A 324 15.23 -14.20 0.32
CA SER A 324 15.67 -14.18 -1.09
C SER A 324 15.70 -12.76 -1.66
N LYS A 325 14.66 -11.95 -1.40
CA LYS A 325 14.64 -10.54 -1.85
C LYS A 325 15.69 -9.71 -1.12
N ILE A 326 15.84 -9.87 0.20
CA ILE A 326 16.86 -9.19 1.02
C ILE A 326 18.26 -9.39 0.42
N ASP A 327 18.57 -10.61 -0.03
CA ASP A 327 19.87 -10.97 -0.61
C ASP A 327 20.06 -10.46 -2.05
N THR A 328 19.01 -10.51 -2.86
CA THR A 328 19.13 -10.30 -4.32
C THR A 328 18.89 -8.85 -4.74
N VAL A 329 17.98 -8.13 -4.08
CA VAL A 329 17.48 -6.84 -4.59
C VAL A 329 17.72 -5.62 -3.68
N TYR A 330 18.31 -5.81 -2.49
CA TYR A 330 18.71 -4.73 -1.59
C TYR A 330 20.23 -4.67 -1.38
N ASP A 331 20.81 -3.47 -1.45
CA ASP A 331 22.18 -3.21 -0.97
C ASP A 331 22.11 -2.71 0.47
N VAL A 332 21.89 -3.65 1.38
CA VAL A 332 21.56 -3.37 2.79
C VAL A 332 22.60 -2.43 3.47
N PRO A 333 23.93 -2.61 3.31
CA PRO A 333 24.92 -1.71 3.92
C PRO A 333 24.92 -0.28 3.35
N LYS A 334 24.53 -0.07 2.08
CA LYS A 334 24.34 1.28 1.53
C LYS A 334 23.04 1.90 2.01
N LEU A 335 21.93 1.15 2.01
CA LEU A 335 20.64 1.61 2.51
C LEU A 335 20.71 2.01 3.99
N ALA A 336 21.42 1.27 4.83
CA ALA A 336 21.61 1.58 6.25
C ALA A 336 22.28 2.95 6.51
N LYS A 337 23.05 3.47 5.55
CA LYS A 337 23.68 4.80 5.60
C LYS A 337 22.79 5.92 5.07
N LEU A 338 21.78 5.59 4.25
CA LEU A 338 20.94 6.54 3.53
C LEU A 338 19.55 6.71 4.13
N LEU A 339 18.98 5.65 4.67
CA LEU A 339 17.65 5.67 5.28
C LEU A 339 17.75 6.07 6.75
N ASP A 340 16.78 6.83 7.24
CA ASP A 340 16.63 7.11 8.66
C ASP A 340 16.29 5.81 9.41
N PHE A 341 15.34 5.03 8.88
CA PHE A 341 15.05 3.63 9.22
C PHE A 341 14.29 2.91 8.10
N VAL A 342 14.12 1.59 8.22
CA VAL A 342 13.26 0.76 7.34
C VAL A 342 12.03 0.25 8.10
N ASN A 343 10.90 0.23 7.41
CA ASN A 343 9.67 -0.44 7.83
C ASN A 343 9.71 -1.86 7.25
N LEU A 344 10.10 -2.84 8.07
CA LEU A 344 10.14 -4.25 7.67
C LEU A 344 8.72 -4.82 7.60
N MET A 345 8.23 -5.11 6.39
CA MET A 345 6.92 -5.70 6.15
C MET A 345 6.91 -7.19 6.55
N SER A 346 6.92 -7.43 7.86
CA SER A 346 6.94 -8.73 8.51
C SER A 346 5.53 -9.29 8.71
N TYR A 347 4.78 -9.34 7.63
CA TYR A 347 3.46 -9.94 7.47
C TYR A 347 3.39 -10.52 6.05
N ASP A 348 2.26 -11.08 5.64
CA ASP A 348 2.10 -11.73 4.33
C ASP A 348 3.07 -12.91 4.11
N PHE A 349 3.49 -13.59 5.19
CA PHE A 349 4.32 -14.79 5.06
C PHE A 349 3.52 -15.97 4.49
N HIS A 350 2.22 -16.03 4.78
CA HIS A 350 1.26 -17.00 4.23
C HIS A 350 -0.07 -16.34 3.89
N GLY A 351 -0.70 -16.78 2.82
CA GLY A 351 -1.99 -16.25 2.35
C GLY A 351 -2.71 -17.21 1.41
N SER A 352 -3.84 -16.78 0.84
CA SER A 352 -4.72 -17.59 -0.02
C SER A 352 -4.08 -18.10 -1.33
N TRP A 353 -2.85 -17.68 -1.63
CA TRP A 353 -1.98 -18.25 -2.66
C TRP A 353 -1.41 -19.63 -2.27
N ASP A 354 -1.32 -19.94 -0.97
CA ASP A 354 -0.91 -21.24 -0.45
C ASP A 354 -2.09 -22.23 -0.45
N LEU A 355 -1.81 -23.49 -0.82
CA LEU A 355 -2.80 -24.58 -0.82
C LEU A 355 -3.14 -25.11 0.60
N THR A 356 -2.55 -24.52 1.63
CA THR A 356 -2.72 -24.87 3.05
C THR A 356 -2.79 -23.61 3.89
N THR A 357 -3.54 -23.64 4.99
CA THR A 357 -3.62 -22.53 5.95
C THR A 357 -2.25 -22.25 6.58
N GLY A 358 -1.95 -20.97 6.81
CA GLY A 358 -0.68 -20.53 7.39
C GLY A 358 -0.84 -19.26 8.22
N ALA A 359 0.20 -18.90 8.96
CA ALA A 359 0.17 -17.69 9.79
C ALA A 359 0.48 -16.44 8.94
N ASN A 360 -0.32 -15.37 9.07
CA ASN A 360 -0.07 -14.12 8.34
C ASN A 360 1.29 -13.50 8.74
N SER A 361 1.51 -13.36 10.06
CA SER A 361 2.71 -12.76 10.66
C SER A 361 3.23 -13.62 11.83
N PRO A 362 3.77 -14.83 11.59
CA PRO A 362 4.32 -15.66 12.65
C PRO A 362 5.56 -15.00 13.27
N LEU A 363 5.59 -14.84 14.60
CA LEU A 363 6.77 -14.31 15.31
C LEU A 363 7.99 -15.22 15.12
N PHE A 364 7.78 -16.53 15.28
CA PHE A 364 8.74 -17.59 15.00
C PHE A 364 8.18 -18.56 13.96
N ALA A 365 9.04 -19.17 13.15
CA ALA A 365 8.61 -20.13 12.14
C ALA A 365 8.01 -21.39 12.79
N HIS A 366 6.89 -21.89 12.24
CA HIS A 366 6.30 -23.14 12.68
C HIS A 366 7.18 -24.33 12.31
N SER A 367 7.35 -25.26 13.25
CA SER A 367 8.07 -26.50 13.00
C SER A 367 7.20 -27.52 12.26
N CYS A 368 7.45 -27.69 10.95
CA CYS A 368 6.85 -28.77 10.18
C CYS A 368 7.92 -29.56 9.40
N GLY A 369 7.96 -30.88 9.60
CA GLY A 369 9.13 -31.75 9.32
C GLY A 369 9.52 -31.94 7.85
N SER A 370 8.75 -31.38 6.92
CA SER A 370 9.02 -31.37 5.47
C SER A 370 9.09 -29.95 4.88
N CYS A 371 8.91 -28.91 5.69
CA CYS A 371 8.78 -27.54 5.25
C CYS A 371 10.14 -26.82 5.20
N SER A 372 10.44 -26.13 4.09
CA SER A 372 11.56 -25.19 4.00
C SER A 372 11.27 -23.83 4.64
N SER A 373 10.28 -23.75 5.54
CA SER A 373 9.68 -22.51 6.07
C SER A 373 10.44 -21.89 7.25
N SER A 374 11.58 -22.44 7.67
CA SER A 374 12.33 -21.97 8.85
C SER A 374 12.79 -20.49 8.78
N SER A 375 12.75 -19.87 7.60
CA SER A 375 13.03 -18.45 7.36
C SER A 375 11.80 -17.52 7.38
N TRP A 376 10.58 -18.03 7.20
CA TRP A 376 9.36 -17.23 7.02
C TRP A 376 8.74 -16.89 8.38
N SER A 377 9.35 -15.93 9.08
CA SER A 377 8.86 -15.37 10.35
C SER A 377 9.40 -13.96 10.61
N VAL A 378 8.73 -13.21 11.49
CA VAL A 378 9.15 -11.88 11.94
C VAL A 378 10.59 -11.91 12.45
N ALA A 379 10.89 -12.84 13.37
CA ALA A 379 12.21 -12.95 13.96
C ALA A 379 13.29 -13.35 12.92
N GLY A 380 12.96 -14.30 12.04
CA GLY A 380 13.86 -14.72 10.95
C GLY A 380 14.17 -13.60 9.97
N ALA A 381 13.16 -12.84 9.53
CA ALA A 381 13.33 -11.73 8.59
C ALA A 381 14.16 -10.58 9.18
N ALA A 382 13.85 -10.17 10.42
CA ALA A 382 14.55 -9.07 11.09
C ALA A 382 16.02 -9.42 11.41
N ALA A 383 16.27 -10.65 11.85
CA ALA A 383 17.63 -11.14 12.08
C ALA A 383 18.45 -11.17 10.78
N HIS A 384 17.83 -11.51 9.65
CA HIS A 384 18.49 -11.55 8.34
C HIS A 384 18.83 -10.15 7.80
N TRP A 385 17.92 -9.18 7.92
CA TRP A 385 18.22 -7.76 7.65
C TRP A 385 19.40 -7.25 8.48
N ASN A 386 19.45 -7.59 9.76
CA ASN A 386 20.55 -7.22 10.64
C ASN A 386 21.87 -7.94 10.25
N ALA A 387 21.82 -9.23 9.90
CA ALA A 387 22.98 -9.97 9.41
C ALA A 387 23.54 -9.43 8.10
N ARG A 388 22.71 -8.80 7.25
CA ARG A 388 23.13 -8.09 6.03
C ARG A 388 23.56 -6.63 6.26
N GLY A 389 23.58 -6.16 7.51
CA GLY A 389 24.22 -4.90 7.91
C GLY A 389 23.27 -3.73 8.17
N MET A 390 21.95 -3.95 8.26
CA MET A 390 21.03 -2.92 8.77
C MET A 390 21.05 -2.93 10.30
N PRO A 391 21.46 -1.85 11.00
CA PRO A 391 21.47 -1.83 12.45
C PRO A 391 20.08 -2.11 13.03
N ARG A 392 19.96 -2.97 14.06
CA ARG A 392 18.67 -3.28 14.71
C ARG A 392 17.82 -2.04 15.02
N LYS A 393 18.46 -0.97 15.53
CA LYS A 393 17.83 0.33 15.84
C LYS A 393 17.22 1.07 14.63
N LYS A 394 17.52 0.65 13.40
CA LYS A 394 16.94 1.15 12.14
C LYS A 394 15.94 0.19 11.51
N ILE A 395 15.61 -0.94 12.15
CA ILE A 395 14.60 -1.88 11.68
C ILE A 395 13.36 -1.70 12.55
N MET A 396 12.27 -1.24 11.92
CA MET A 396 10.95 -1.15 12.54
C MET A 396 10.13 -2.35 12.11
N ILE A 397 9.60 -3.09 13.08
CA ILE A 397 8.92 -4.36 12.84
C ILE A 397 7.46 -4.10 12.48
N GLY A 398 7.01 -4.63 11.34
CA GLY A 398 5.63 -4.51 10.88
C GLY A 398 4.70 -5.44 11.65
N LEU A 399 3.68 -4.85 12.28
CA LEU A 399 2.59 -5.53 12.97
C LEU A 399 1.29 -5.32 12.17
N PRO A 400 0.66 -6.39 11.65
CA PRO A 400 -0.60 -6.25 10.92
C PRO A 400 -1.76 -6.09 11.91
N THR A 401 -2.72 -5.20 11.59
CA THR A 401 -4.04 -5.14 12.23
C THR A 401 -5.09 -5.85 11.36
N TYR A 402 -4.65 -6.84 10.59
CA TYR A 402 -5.45 -7.65 9.67
C TYR A 402 -4.96 -9.09 9.63
N GLY A 403 -5.85 -9.97 9.18
CA GLY A 403 -5.59 -11.36 8.93
C GLY A 403 -5.71 -11.75 7.47
N ARG A 404 -5.20 -12.96 7.16
CA ARG A 404 -5.36 -13.63 5.87
C ARG A 404 -6.24 -14.87 6.02
N GLY A 405 -7.08 -15.08 5.03
CA GLY A 405 -8.20 -16.02 5.07
C GLY A 405 -8.21 -17.05 3.96
N TRP A 406 -8.66 -18.25 4.30
CA TRP A 406 -8.80 -19.41 3.42
C TRP A 406 -10.18 -20.04 3.54
N LEU A 407 -10.66 -20.62 2.45
CA LEU A 407 -11.74 -21.59 2.44
C LEU A 407 -11.15 -22.99 2.68
N LEU A 408 -11.52 -23.65 3.79
CA LEU A 408 -11.06 -24.99 4.11
C LEU A 408 -11.58 -26.03 3.10
N LYS A 409 -10.73 -27.00 2.74
CA LYS A 409 -11.16 -28.15 1.91
C LYS A 409 -12.02 -29.16 2.69
N ASN A 410 -11.92 -29.14 4.03
CA ASN A 410 -12.72 -29.93 4.94
C ASN A 410 -12.81 -29.17 6.27
N ALA A 411 -14.01 -28.76 6.68
CA ALA A 411 -14.23 -28.00 7.93
C ALA A 411 -13.81 -28.76 9.21
N SER A 412 -13.62 -30.08 9.14
CA SER A 412 -13.06 -30.89 10.24
C SER A 412 -11.54 -30.74 10.39
N MET A 413 -10.83 -30.27 9.36
CA MET A 413 -9.38 -30.00 9.42
C MET A 413 -9.16 -28.53 9.81
N LYS A 414 -9.06 -28.31 11.12
CA LYS A 414 -9.03 -26.97 11.75
C LYS A 414 -7.63 -26.43 12.09
N SER A 415 -6.58 -27.24 12.01
CA SER A 415 -5.23 -26.82 12.43
C SER A 415 -4.59 -25.83 11.45
N LEU A 416 -3.52 -25.15 11.90
CA LEU A 416 -2.51 -24.59 11.00
C LEU A 416 -2.03 -25.69 10.02
N GLY A 417 -1.73 -25.34 8.77
CA GLY A 417 -1.33 -26.28 7.72
C GLY A 417 -2.48 -27.12 7.12
N SER A 418 -3.75 -26.83 7.46
CA SER A 418 -4.89 -27.57 6.93
C SER A 418 -5.11 -27.28 5.43
N PRO A 419 -5.42 -28.29 4.61
CA PRO A 419 -5.67 -28.08 3.17
C PRO A 419 -6.81 -27.10 2.88
N ALA A 420 -6.54 -26.15 1.99
CA ALA A 420 -7.47 -25.12 1.56
C ALA A 420 -7.87 -25.28 0.08
N SER A 421 -9.01 -24.69 -0.29
CA SER A 421 -9.55 -24.68 -1.66
C SER A 421 -9.36 -23.34 -2.37
N GLY A 422 -9.02 -22.28 -1.64
CA GLY A 422 -8.87 -20.91 -2.15
C GLY A 422 -8.95 -19.86 -1.02
N PRO A 423 -9.10 -18.57 -1.36
CA PRO A 423 -9.34 -17.51 -0.37
C PRO A 423 -10.65 -17.74 0.40
N SER A 424 -10.72 -17.19 1.62
CA SER A 424 -12.00 -17.01 2.31
C SER A 424 -12.92 -16.08 1.52
N SER A 425 -14.21 -16.11 1.85
CA SER A 425 -15.18 -15.14 1.36
C SER A 425 -14.79 -13.71 1.73
N ALA A 426 -15.08 -12.75 0.85
CA ALA A 426 -14.94 -11.34 1.15
C ALA A 426 -15.85 -10.92 2.32
N LEU A 427 -15.31 -10.13 3.25
CA LEU A 427 -16.03 -9.63 4.40
C LEU A 427 -16.64 -8.24 4.14
N LYS A 428 -17.54 -7.81 5.02
CA LYS A 428 -18.44 -6.66 4.82
C LYS A 428 -17.73 -5.32 4.62
N TYR A 429 -16.61 -5.10 5.29
CA TYR A 429 -15.95 -3.81 5.39
C TYR A 429 -14.63 -3.77 4.59
N THR A 430 -13.83 -4.83 4.65
CA THR A 430 -12.65 -4.97 3.79
C THR A 430 -13.01 -5.22 2.34
N GLY A 431 -14.08 -5.97 2.06
CA GLY A 431 -14.58 -6.21 0.70
C GLY A 431 -13.70 -7.10 -0.18
N GLU A 432 -12.62 -7.67 0.37
CA GLU A 432 -11.63 -8.47 -0.37
C GLU A 432 -11.61 -9.93 0.12
N SER A 433 -11.71 -10.88 -0.82
CA SER A 433 -11.63 -12.31 -0.50
C SER A 433 -10.24 -12.71 -0.03
N GLY A 434 -10.14 -13.37 1.12
CA GLY A 434 -8.87 -13.80 1.72
C GLY A 434 -8.20 -12.77 2.63
N ILE A 435 -8.88 -11.67 2.97
CA ILE A 435 -8.46 -10.70 3.98
C ILE A 435 -9.57 -10.54 5.03
N ALA A 436 -9.19 -10.25 6.27
CA ALA A 436 -10.09 -9.76 7.31
C ALA A 436 -9.40 -8.65 8.10
N SER A 437 -10.07 -7.55 8.39
CA SER A 437 -9.60 -6.59 9.40
C SER A 437 -9.69 -7.19 10.81
N TYR A 438 -8.94 -6.67 11.78
CA TYR A 438 -9.02 -7.15 13.16
C TYR A 438 -10.44 -6.93 13.74
N TYR A 439 -11.11 -5.82 13.41
CA TYR A 439 -12.49 -5.60 13.84
C TYR A 439 -13.50 -6.57 13.19
N GLU A 440 -13.29 -6.99 11.94
CA GLU A 440 -14.09 -8.08 11.33
C GLU A 440 -13.82 -9.44 11.99
N CYS A 441 -12.59 -9.69 12.46
CA CYS A 441 -12.31 -10.85 13.31
C CYS A 441 -13.11 -10.80 14.63
N CYS A 442 -13.20 -9.63 15.27
CA CYS A 442 -14.06 -9.42 16.44
C CYS A 442 -15.56 -9.65 16.15
N GLU A 443 -16.09 -9.17 15.02
CA GLU A 443 -17.46 -9.49 14.60
C GLU A 443 -17.67 -11.00 14.41
N MET A 444 -16.73 -11.69 13.77
CA MET A 444 -16.84 -13.15 13.60
C MET A 444 -16.84 -13.88 14.95
N LEU A 445 -15.99 -13.49 15.90
CA LEU A 445 -15.93 -14.08 17.24
C LEU A 445 -17.22 -13.84 18.03
N SER A 446 -17.79 -12.63 18.03
CA SER A 446 -19.09 -12.34 18.67
C SER A 446 -20.26 -13.09 18.02
N GLN A 447 -20.12 -13.48 16.75
CA GLN A 447 -21.06 -14.32 16.00
C GLN A 447 -20.76 -15.83 16.12
N GLY A 448 -19.93 -16.25 17.08
CA GLY A 448 -19.68 -17.67 17.39
C GLY A 448 -18.54 -18.33 16.64
N ALA A 449 -17.63 -17.57 16.01
CA ALA A 449 -16.37 -18.13 15.52
C ALA A 449 -15.48 -18.61 16.69
N GLU A 450 -14.73 -19.67 16.46
CA GLU A 450 -13.83 -20.27 17.45
C GLU A 450 -12.42 -19.69 17.32
N ARG A 451 -11.90 -19.04 18.38
CA ARG A 451 -10.49 -18.63 18.47
C ARG A 451 -9.61 -19.82 18.86
N TYR A 452 -8.47 -19.93 18.19
CA TYR A 452 -7.39 -20.86 18.49
C TYR A 452 -6.06 -20.11 18.63
N TRP A 453 -5.16 -20.64 19.45
CA TRP A 453 -3.82 -20.08 19.67
C TRP A 453 -2.74 -21.06 19.20
N ASN A 454 -1.78 -20.58 18.38
CA ASN A 454 -0.58 -21.35 18.05
C ASN A 454 0.61 -20.86 18.89
N ASN A 455 1.07 -21.69 19.82
CA ASN A 455 2.13 -21.35 20.75
C ASN A 455 3.54 -21.31 20.13
N GLU A 456 3.76 -21.93 18.97
CA GLU A 456 5.04 -21.85 18.25
C GLU A 456 5.15 -20.51 17.50
N THR A 457 4.14 -20.17 16.70
CA THR A 457 4.14 -18.94 15.91
C THR A 457 3.83 -17.69 16.73
N LYS A 458 3.25 -17.85 17.93
CA LYS A 458 2.74 -16.77 18.79
C LYS A 458 1.70 -15.90 18.08
N THR A 459 0.78 -16.54 17.37
CA THR A 459 -0.33 -15.90 16.65
C THR A 459 -1.63 -16.66 16.87
N PRO A 460 -2.77 -15.95 16.95
CA PRO A 460 -4.07 -16.59 16.89
C PRO A 460 -4.43 -17.03 15.45
N TYR A 461 -5.46 -17.85 15.36
CA TYR A 461 -6.30 -17.97 14.18
C TYR A 461 -7.74 -18.21 14.63
N LEU A 462 -8.72 -17.89 13.79
CA LEU A 462 -10.13 -18.16 14.06
C LEU A 462 -10.76 -19.00 12.96
N ILE A 463 -11.86 -19.67 13.30
CA ILE A 463 -12.63 -20.48 12.37
C ILE A 463 -14.11 -20.19 12.54
N LYS A 464 -14.78 -19.92 11.42
CA LYS A 464 -16.23 -19.80 11.34
C LYS A 464 -16.71 -20.68 10.19
N ASP A 465 -17.46 -21.73 10.51
CA ASP A 465 -17.89 -22.76 9.56
C ASP A 465 -16.69 -23.40 8.80
N ASP A 466 -16.54 -23.13 7.51
CA ASP A 466 -15.42 -23.55 6.66
C ASP A 466 -14.43 -22.41 6.34
N GLN A 467 -14.63 -21.22 6.90
CA GLN A 467 -13.75 -20.06 6.76
C GLN A 467 -12.68 -20.09 7.87
N TRP A 468 -11.41 -20.03 7.49
CA TRP A 468 -10.26 -20.05 8.41
C TRP A 468 -9.44 -18.78 8.21
N PHE A 469 -9.12 -18.06 9.30
CA PHE A 469 -8.35 -16.81 9.24
C PHE A 469 -7.20 -16.80 10.25
N SER A 470 -5.96 -16.57 9.81
CA SER A 470 -4.87 -16.18 10.70
C SER A 470 -4.82 -14.67 10.79
N TYR A 471 -4.75 -14.15 12.01
CA TYR A 471 -4.72 -12.71 12.30
C TYR A 471 -3.76 -12.45 13.46
N ASP A 472 -3.71 -11.21 13.92
CA ASP A 472 -3.03 -10.80 15.15
C ASP A 472 -4.04 -10.18 16.12
N ASP A 473 -3.85 -10.41 17.42
CA ASP A 473 -4.65 -9.85 18.50
C ASP A 473 -3.77 -9.35 19.66
N GLU A 474 -4.38 -8.94 20.77
CA GLU A 474 -3.68 -8.44 21.94
C GLU A 474 -2.62 -9.41 22.49
N GLU A 475 -2.88 -10.72 22.47
CA GLU A 475 -1.95 -11.74 22.98
C GLU A 475 -0.70 -11.83 22.09
N SER A 476 -0.88 -11.80 20.76
CA SER A 476 0.24 -11.77 19.82
C SER A 476 0.96 -10.42 19.80
N PHE A 477 0.25 -9.29 19.96
CA PHE A 477 0.84 -7.96 20.10
C PHE A 477 1.73 -7.85 21.35
N VAL A 478 1.31 -8.41 22.50
CA VAL A 478 2.16 -8.52 23.70
C VAL A 478 3.44 -9.29 23.39
N HIS A 479 3.33 -10.49 22.81
CA HIS A 479 4.50 -11.32 22.51
C HIS A 479 5.46 -10.69 21.50
N LYS A 480 4.94 -10.08 20.44
CA LYS A 480 5.76 -9.40 19.42
C LYS A 480 6.44 -8.16 19.99
N THR A 481 5.74 -7.33 20.75
CA THR A 481 6.31 -6.09 21.32
C THR A 481 7.36 -6.39 22.38
N ASP A 482 7.12 -7.37 23.26
CA ASP A 482 8.11 -7.87 24.22
C ASP A 482 9.39 -8.37 23.53
N TRP A 483 9.25 -9.12 22.43
CA TRP A 483 10.38 -9.59 21.63
C TRP A 483 11.14 -8.44 20.93
N ILE A 484 10.44 -7.46 20.34
CA ILE A 484 11.02 -6.26 19.72
C ILE A 484 11.95 -5.53 20.71
N MET A 485 11.45 -5.33 21.93
CA MET A 485 12.19 -4.64 22.99
C MET A 485 13.39 -5.46 23.49
N LYS A 486 13.22 -6.77 23.70
CA LYS A 486 14.28 -7.67 24.17
C LYS A 486 15.44 -7.83 23.19
N GLU A 487 15.16 -7.92 21.89
CA GLU A 487 16.20 -7.98 20.86
C GLU A 487 16.82 -6.61 20.54
N GLY A 488 16.23 -5.51 21.02
CA GLY A 488 16.75 -4.16 20.80
C GLY A 488 16.60 -3.67 19.35
N TYR A 489 15.49 -4.02 18.70
CA TYR A 489 15.08 -3.42 17.43
C TYR A 489 14.64 -1.96 17.63
N GLY A 490 14.50 -1.21 16.52
CA GLY A 490 14.23 0.24 16.57
C GLY A 490 12.84 0.60 17.09
N GLY A 491 11.90 -0.35 16.99
CA GLY A 491 10.50 -0.15 17.33
C GLY A 491 9.60 -0.96 16.41
N ALA A 492 8.36 -0.50 16.24
CA ALA A 492 7.34 -1.14 15.44
C ALA A 492 6.64 -0.15 14.52
N PHE A 493 6.03 -0.64 13.46
CA PHE A 493 4.98 0.09 12.76
C PHE A 493 3.75 -0.79 12.55
N VAL A 494 2.58 -0.17 12.41
CA VAL A 494 1.32 -0.88 12.16
C VAL A 494 0.81 -0.65 10.74
N TRP A 495 0.39 -1.75 10.09
CA TRP A 495 -0.41 -1.73 8.88
C TRP A 495 -1.79 -2.33 9.21
N SER A 496 -2.84 -1.53 9.39
CA SER A 496 -2.93 -0.08 9.33
C SER A 496 -3.82 0.49 10.46
N LEU A 497 -3.84 1.82 10.61
CA LEU A 497 -4.70 2.51 11.57
C LEU A 497 -6.19 2.14 11.41
N ASP A 498 -6.59 1.96 10.16
CA ASP A 498 -7.98 1.80 9.76
C ASP A 498 -8.51 0.35 9.85
N MET A 499 -7.68 -0.63 10.21
CA MET A 499 -8.08 -2.04 10.39
C MET A 499 -8.08 -2.54 11.84
N ASP A 500 -7.57 -1.75 12.79
CA ASP A 500 -7.82 -1.93 14.24
C ASP A 500 -9.27 -1.52 14.59
N ASP A 501 -9.80 -1.85 15.78
CA ASP A 501 -11.11 -1.34 16.21
C ASP A 501 -11.00 0.13 16.65
N PHE A 502 -10.75 1.00 15.68
CA PHE A 502 -10.54 2.44 15.85
C PHE A 502 -11.78 3.18 16.38
N ALA A 503 -12.96 2.56 16.31
CA ALA A 503 -14.23 3.11 16.77
C ALA A 503 -14.59 2.59 18.18
N GLY A 504 -14.08 1.43 18.59
CA GLY A 504 -14.39 0.79 19.87
C GLY A 504 -15.78 0.15 19.91
N VAL A 505 -16.28 -0.34 18.76
CA VAL A 505 -17.66 -0.80 18.59
C VAL A 505 -17.81 -2.25 18.13
N PHE A 506 -16.71 -2.89 17.74
CA PHE A 506 -16.72 -4.23 17.15
C PHE A 506 -16.23 -5.30 18.11
N CYS A 507 -15.21 -4.99 18.91
CA CYS A 507 -14.60 -5.93 19.86
C CYS A 507 -15.33 -5.93 21.20
N ALA A 508 -15.76 -7.13 21.61
CA ALA A 508 -16.46 -7.36 22.87
C ALA A 508 -15.48 -7.38 24.05
N ASN A 509 -14.98 -6.20 24.41
CA ASN A 509 -13.94 -6.04 25.42
C ASN A 509 -14.54 -5.80 26.81
N ASP A 510 -13.97 -6.46 27.84
CA ASP A 510 -14.30 -6.27 29.26
C ASP A 510 -14.11 -4.83 29.76
N ASP A 511 -13.51 -3.96 28.95
CA ASP A 511 -13.22 -2.56 29.23
C ASP A 511 -14.20 -1.54 28.61
N GLY A 512 -15.26 -2.01 27.95
CA GLY A 512 -16.38 -1.17 27.51
C GLY A 512 -16.19 -0.46 26.18
N GLY A 513 -15.47 -1.06 25.23
CA GLY A 513 -15.35 -0.55 23.86
C GLY A 513 -14.22 0.47 23.69
N LYS A 514 -13.00 0.12 24.13
CA LYS A 514 -11.83 0.97 23.86
C LYS A 514 -11.52 1.04 22.37
N ARG A 515 -11.36 2.28 21.89
CA ARG A 515 -10.82 2.59 20.55
C ARG A 515 -9.36 2.14 20.43
N TYR A 516 -9.00 1.58 19.29
CA TYR A 516 -7.64 1.11 18.96
C TYR A 516 -7.03 0.14 19.99
N PRO A 517 -7.67 -1.01 20.30
CA PRO A 517 -7.16 -1.95 21.29
C PRO A 517 -5.73 -2.41 20.97
N LEU A 518 -5.40 -2.71 19.71
CA LEU A 518 -4.05 -3.18 19.33
C LEU A 518 -3.01 -2.04 19.35
N ILE A 519 -3.33 -0.90 18.76
CA ILE A 519 -2.36 0.21 18.61
C ILE A 519 -2.12 0.93 19.95
N ARG A 520 -3.15 1.05 20.82
CA ARG A 520 -2.96 1.54 22.20
C ARG A 520 -2.16 0.57 23.05
N LEU A 521 -2.33 -0.75 22.86
CA LEU A 521 -1.56 -1.75 23.57
C LEU A 521 -0.07 -1.69 23.18
N LEU A 522 0.24 -1.57 21.89
CA LEU A 522 1.60 -1.32 21.40
C LEU A 522 2.22 -0.08 22.06
N LYS A 523 1.49 1.03 22.09
CA LYS A 523 1.93 2.26 22.79
C LYS A 523 2.23 1.99 24.26
N ALA A 524 1.30 1.38 25.00
CA ALA A 524 1.45 1.15 26.42
C ALA A 524 2.69 0.28 26.72
N LEU A 525 2.86 -0.84 25.99
CA LEU A 525 3.98 -1.75 26.17
C LEU A 525 5.34 -1.09 25.94
N ILE A 526 5.43 -0.18 24.97
CA ILE A 526 6.65 0.60 24.70
C ILE A 526 6.89 1.67 25.78
N ASP A 527 5.86 2.44 26.15
CA ASP A 527 5.96 3.54 27.12
C ASP A 527 6.33 3.06 28.54
N PHE A 528 6.00 1.82 28.91
CA PHE A 528 6.31 1.25 30.22
C PHE A 528 7.73 0.63 30.34
N SER A 529 8.52 0.59 29.26
CA SER A 529 9.84 -0.08 29.22
C SER A 529 10.99 0.67 29.90
#